data_AF-A0A2G2YDC3-F1
#
_entry.id   AF-A0A2G2YDC3-F1
#
_cell.length_a   1.000
_cell.length_b   1.000
_cell.length_c   1.000
_cell.angle_alpha   90.00
_cell.angle_beta   90.00
_cell.angle_gamma   90.00
#
_symmetry.space_group_name_H-M   'P 1'
#
loop_
_entity.id
_entity.type
_entity.pdbx_description
1 polymer ?
#
loop_
_entity_poly.entity_id
_entity_poly.type
_entity_poly.pdbx_seq_one_letter_code
_entity_poly.pdbx_strand_id
1 'polypeptide(L)'
;MKLQALAIFLLVFVASTHASISPEVYWKVKLPNTQIPKVIKDFLPQSDNVVPELKQDNTKEKVYYGLSGYIAISWHHAVNSEYERIALKKMKIPSANRAANKNVIKQVTEGSSFETDHNVDDGPLKQYFLLEKDLEKGKVINFPSLLNKNEAPFLPRQFVESIPFSMEKFSEILNHFSIDSKSKDAQTIKKTIELCEEPEVKHKEKKTCATSLESMVDFGLSVFGTNNILAITSKVKGETQNSQQYTIEQVQQIADGDNMVCHKLNYAYALHYCHFGGSTKTFMVSMIGVDGTKVKAVSVCHKDTSFWNPKSLPFIVLKVKPGTTPICHFLQDDQIVFVPI
;
A
#
# COMPACT_ATOMS: atom_id res chain seq x y z
N MET A 1 24.08 -18.66 -69.86
CA MET A 1 23.66 -19.14 -68.52
C MET A 1 23.77 -17.97 -67.54
N LYS A 2 22.64 -17.53 -66.97
CA LYS A 2 22.56 -16.59 -65.84
C LYS A 2 22.64 -17.40 -64.54
N LEU A 3 23.34 -16.90 -63.51
CA LEU A 3 22.95 -16.79 -62.09
C LEU A 3 24.22 -16.44 -61.29
N GLN A 4 24.43 -15.16 -60.96
CA GLN A 4 24.01 -14.47 -59.72
C GLN A 4 25.07 -14.55 -58.62
N ALA A 5 25.71 -13.40 -58.39
CA ALA A 5 26.57 -13.12 -57.25
C ALA A 5 25.73 -13.09 -55.96
N LEU A 6 26.15 -13.88 -54.97
CA LEU A 6 25.56 -13.87 -53.64
C LEU A 6 26.23 -12.76 -52.81
N ALA A 7 25.59 -11.58 -52.75
CA ALA A 7 25.96 -10.53 -51.81
C ALA A 7 25.36 -10.89 -50.44
N ILE A 8 26.22 -11.25 -49.48
CA ILE A 8 25.83 -11.46 -48.08
C ILE A 8 25.61 -10.07 -47.47
N PHE A 9 24.35 -9.66 -47.33
CA PHE A 9 23.98 -8.51 -46.52
C PHE A 9 24.11 -8.89 -45.04
N LEU A 10 25.20 -8.44 -44.41
CA LEU A 10 25.29 -8.33 -42.95
C LEU A 10 24.28 -7.29 -42.49
N LEU A 11 23.09 -7.74 -42.08
CA LEU A 11 22.13 -6.92 -41.35
C LEU A 11 22.73 -6.61 -39.96
N VAL A 12 23.40 -5.47 -39.86
CA VAL A 12 23.66 -4.83 -38.57
C VAL A 12 22.29 -4.42 -38.03
N PHE A 13 21.75 -5.20 -37.10
CA PHE A 13 20.69 -4.72 -36.23
C PHE A 13 21.27 -3.58 -35.38
N VAL A 14 21.06 -2.35 -35.83
CA VAL A 14 21.14 -1.20 -34.93
C VAL A 14 19.99 -1.38 -33.96
N ALA A 15 20.29 -1.91 -32.77
CA ALA A 15 19.38 -1.81 -31.65
C ALA A 15 19.10 -0.32 -31.46
N SER A 16 17.92 0.14 -31.85
CA SER A 16 17.47 1.48 -31.56
C SER A 16 17.32 1.56 -30.05
N THR A 17 18.32 2.14 -29.38
CA THR A 17 18.22 2.60 -28.00
C THR A 17 17.15 3.70 -27.99
N HIS A 18 15.87 3.31 -27.95
CA HIS A 18 14.83 4.22 -27.56
C HIS A 18 15.19 4.62 -26.13
N ALA A 19 15.71 5.83 -25.96
CA ALA A 19 15.85 6.41 -24.64
C ALA A 19 14.47 6.28 -23.98
N SER A 20 14.38 5.52 -22.88
CA SER A 20 13.12 5.42 -22.15
C SER A 20 12.67 6.81 -21.76
N ILE A 21 11.43 7.15 -22.06
CA ILE A 21 10.83 8.36 -21.52
C ILE A 21 10.87 8.30 -19.99
N SER A 22 11.15 9.43 -19.34
CA SER A 22 11.18 9.47 -17.88
C SER A 22 9.79 9.17 -17.30
N PRO A 23 9.69 8.68 -16.05
CA PRO A 23 8.40 8.43 -15.41
C PRO A 23 7.46 9.65 -15.43
N GLU A 24 8.03 10.86 -15.25
CA GLU A 24 7.26 12.10 -15.31
C GLU A 24 6.69 12.39 -16.71
N VAL A 25 7.49 12.17 -17.75
CA VAL A 25 7.05 12.32 -19.15
C VAL A 25 6.00 11.25 -19.48
N TYR A 26 6.21 10.01 -19.05
CA TYR A 26 5.24 8.92 -19.22
C TYR A 26 3.87 9.30 -18.65
N TRP A 27 3.84 9.80 -17.41
CA TRP A 27 2.60 10.26 -16.79
C TRP A 27 1.92 11.35 -17.61
N LYS A 28 2.64 12.40 -18.03
CA LYS A 28 2.07 13.50 -18.81
C LYS A 28 1.51 13.05 -20.17
N VAL A 29 2.15 12.05 -20.79
CA VAL A 29 1.69 11.48 -22.07
C VAL A 29 0.43 10.64 -21.87
N LYS A 30 0.40 9.79 -20.84
CA LYS A 30 -0.70 8.84 -20.61
C LYS A 30 -1.91 9.46 -19.91
N LEU A 31 -1.68 10.44 -19.05
CA LEU A 31 -2.67 11.13 -18.22
C LEU A 31 -2.53 12.65 -18.37
N PRO A 32 -2.79 13.21 -19.57
CA PRO A 32 -2.49 14.61 -19.89
C PRO A 32 -3.26 15.63 -19.04
N ASN A 33 -4.43 15.26 -18.53
CA ASN A 33 -5.29 16.12 -17.71
C ASN A 33 -5.13 15.84 -16.20
N THR A 34 -4.28 14.90 -15.81
CA THR A 34 -4.12 14.48 -14.42
C THR A 34 -2.85 15.09 -13.82
N GLN A 35 -3.02 15.91 -12.79
CA GLN A 35 -1.88 16.43 -12.05
C GLN A 35 -1.15 15.30 -11.32
N ILE A 36 0.17 15.22 -11.48
CA ILE A 36 1.01 14.30 -10.69
C ILE A 36 0.97 14.76 -9.21
N PRO A 37 0.53 13.90 -8.27
CA PRO A 37 0.57 14.20 -6.85
C PRO A 37 1.97 14.56 -6.37
N LYS A 38 2.06 15.50 -5.40
CA LYS A 38 3.34 15.96 -4.85
C LYS A 38 4.18 14.80 -4.32
N VAL A 39 3.57 13.84 -3.62
CA VAL A 39 4.29 12.68 -3.07
C VAL A 39 4.92 11.81 -4.15
N ILE A 40 4.30 11.69 -5.34
CA ILE A 40 4.93 10.99 -6.47
C ILE A 40 6.16 11.78 -6.94
N LYS A 41 5.99 13.10 -7.17
CA LYS A 41 7.08 13.96 -7.64
C LYS A 41 8.28 13.95 -6.70
N ASP A 42 8.03 13.99 -5.39
CA ASP A 42 9.07 14.00 -4.36
C ASP A 42 9.91 12.71 -4.37
N PHE A 43 9.37 11.59 -4.89
CA PHE A 43 10.05 10.30 -4.99
C PHE A 43 10.49 9.91 -6.41
N LEU A 44 10.36 10.80 -7.42
CA LEU A 44 10.86 10.51 -8.77
C LEU A 44 12.39 10.59 -8.83
N PRO A 45 13.03 9.83 -9.74
CA PRO A 45 14.44 10.04 -10.04
C PRO A 45 14.68 11.49 -10.50
N GLN A 46 15.60 12.19 -9.84
CA GLN A 46 16.03 13.51 -10.32
C GLN A 46 16.87 13.36 -11.60
N SER A 47 16.72 14.29 -12.54
CA SER A 47 17.26 14.25 -13.91
C SER A 47 18.77 14.05 -14.02
N ASP A 48 19.52 14.33 -12.95
CA ASP A 48 20.98 14.35 -12.96
C ASP A 48 21.60 13.06 -12.42
N ASN A 49 20.77 12.11 -11.97
CA ASN A 49 21.23 10.82 -11.50
C ASN A 49 21.15 9.80 -12.65
N VAL A 50 22.34 9.43 -13.17
CA VAL A 50 22.60 8.05 -13.62
C VAL A 50 21.86 7.13 -12.65
N VAL A 51 21.06 6.17 -13.17
CA VAL A 51 20.32 5.13 -12.43
C VAL A 51 20.87 5.09 -11.03
N PRO A 52 20.12 5.46 -9.97
CA PRO A 52 20.68 5.46 -8.65
C PRO A 52 21.31 4.07 -8.53
N GLU A 53 22.66 4.00 -8.54
CA GLU A 53 23.31 2.98 -7.77
C GLU A 53 22.57 3.14 -6.47
N LEU A 54 21.79 2.13 -6.11
CA LEU A 54 21.22 2.05 -4.79
C LEU A 54 22.46 2.19 -3.93
N LYS A 55 22.78 3.42 -3.51
CA LYS A 55 23.93 3.80 -2.70
C LYS A 55 23.57 3.30 -1.31
N GLN A 56 23.35 1.99 -1.25
CA GLN A 56 23.24 1.20 -0.08
C GLN A 56 24.69 1.06 0.36
N ASP A 57 25.19 2.16 0.91
CA ASP A 57 26.37 2.17 1.73
C ASP A 57 26.33 0.93 2.64
N ASN A 58 27.47 0.30 2.88
CA ASN A 58 27.60 -1.03 3.48
C ASN A 58 27.05 -1.14 4.92
N THR A 59 26.33 -0.13 5.41
CA THR A 59 25.76 -0.05 6.74
C THR A 59 24.42 0.71 6.73
N LYS A 60 23.27 0.03 6.56
CA LYS A 60 22.33 -0.26 7.67
C LYS A 60 20.97 -0.87 7.30
N GLU A 61 20.31 -0.53 6.19
CA GLU A 61 19.02 -1.16 5.80
C GLU A 61 18.90 -1.21 4.27
N LYS A 62 18.49 -2.36 3.71
CA LYS A 62 18.36 -2.59 2.26
C LYS A 62 16.89 -2.55 1.80
N VAL A 63 15.97 -2.49 2.75
CA VAL A 63 14.53 -2.37 2.56
C VAL A 63 14.05 -1.05 3.18
N TYR A 64 13.19 -0.34 2.47
CA TYR A 64 12.52 0.83 3.01
C TYR A 64 11.27 0.41 3.80
N TYR A 65 11.11 0.96 5.00
CA TYR A 65 10.03 0.61 5.91
C TYR A 65 9.03 1.76 6.06
N GLY A 66 7.74 1.44 6.02
CA GLY A 66 6.64 2.34 6.33
C GLY A 66 5.70 1.82 7.43
N LEU A 67 4.87 2.74 7.94
CA LEU A 67 3.74 2.47 8.82
C LEU A 67 2.63 1.63 8.15
N SER A 68 2.36 1.84 6.85
CA SER A 68 1.24 1.18 6.13
C SER A 68 1.35 -0.33 6.16
N GLY A 69 2.55 -0.87 5.92
CA GLY A 69 2.83 -2.31 5.87
C GLY A 69 1.70 -3.17 5.29
N TYR A 70 1.51 -4.35 5.91
CA TYR A 70 0.50 -5.35 5.55
C TYR A 70 -0.91 -5.03 6.10
N ILE A 71 -1.03 -4.05 7.00
CA ILE A 71 -2.18 -3.93 7.91
C ILE A 71 -3.44 -3.41 7.20
N ALA A 72 -3.26 -2.44 6.30
CA ALA A 72 -4.38 -1.89 5.52
C ALA A 72 -4.91 -2.86 4.44
N ILE A 73 -4.15 -3.90 4.09
CA ILE A 73 -4.40 -4.77 2.90
C ILE A 73 -5.01 -6.13 3.29
N SER A 74 -5.14 -6.41 4.59
CA SER A 74 -5.45 -7.77 5.07
C SER A 74 -6.94 -8.15 5.11
N TRP A 75 -7.79 -7.63 4.23
CA TRP A 75 -9.21 -8.05 4.18
C TRP A 75 -9.40 -9.49 3.66
N HIS A 76 -8.42 -10.04 2.94
CA HIS A 76 -8.41 -11.46 2.53
C HIS A 76 -8.01 -12.42 3.64
N HIS A 77 -7.27 -11.94 4.64
CA HIS A 77 -6.66 -12.80 5.66
C HIS A 77 -7.45 -12.78 6.96
N ALA A 78 -7.60 -13.96 7.55
CA ALA A 78 -8.09 -14.05 8.91
C ALA A 78 -7.03 -13.48 9.86
N VAL A 79 -7.46 -12.74 10.88
CA VAL A 79 -6.56 -12.37 11.98
C VAL A 79 -6.22 -13.65 12.74
N ASN A 80 -4.95 -14.05 12.66
CA ASN A 80 -4.39 -15.07 13.55
C ASN A 80 -3.66 -14.39 14.71
N SER A 81 -3.40 -15.13 15.79
CA SER A 81 -2.81 -14.57 17.02
C SER A 81 -1.44 -13.93 16.80
N GLU A 82 -0.66 -14.37 15.82
CA GLU A 82 0.62 -13.75 15.46
C GLU A 82 0.44 -12.42 14.72
N TYR A 83 -0.52 -12.37 13.79
CA TYR A 83 -0.88 -11.18 13.01
C TYR A 83 -1.46 -10.09 13.91
N GLU A 84 -2.37 -10.46 14.81
CA GLU A 84 -2.91 -9.58 15.85
C GLU A 84 -1.78 -8.99 16.69
N ARG A 85 -0.85 -9.84 17.16
CA ARG A 85 0.28 -9.41 17.99
C ARG A 85 1.24 -8.48 17.24
N ILE A 86 1.45 -8.67 15.94
CA ILE A 86 2.28 -7.80 15.09
C ILE A 86 1.58 -6.47 14.82
N ALA A 87 0.29 -6.49 14.51
CA ALA A 87 -0.51 -5.30 14.26
C ALA A 87 -0.53 -4.39 15.51
N LEU A 88 -0.82 -4.98 16.68
CA LEU A 88 -0.80 -4.27 17.97
C LEU A 88 0.59 -3.72 18.33
N LYS A 89 1.66 -4.50 18.09
CA LYS A 89 3.04 -4.08 18.40
C LYS A 89 3.55 -2.96 17.49
N LYS A 90 3.20 -2.96 16.20
CA LYS A 90 3.64 -1.92 15.24
C LYS A 90 2.97 -0.57 15.49
N MET A 91 1.75 -0.56 16.05
CA MET A 91 1.01 0.66 16.37
C MET A 91 1.47 1.37 17.65
N LYS A 92 2.58 0.93 18.27
CA LYS A 92 3.17 1.53 19.50
C LYS A 92 2.16 1.76 20.62
N ILE A 93 1.18 0.88 20.76
CA ILE A 93 0.29 0.88 21.93
C ILE A 93 1.15 0.51 23.15
N PRO A 94 1.15 1.29 24.24
CA PRO A 94 1.84 0.90 25.45
C PRO A 94 1.32 -0.47 25.89
N SER A 95 2.20 -1.46 25.98
CA SER A 95 1.91 -2.70 26.69
C SER A 95 1.80 -2.34 28.18
N ALA A 96 0.63 -1.87 28.60
CA ALA A 96 0.34 -1.70 30.01
C ALA A 96 0.27 -3.10 30.64
N ASN A 97 1.21 -3.33 31.55
CA ASN A 97 1.26 -4.42 32.53
C ASN A 97 1.59 -5.83 32.02
N ARG A 98 2.90 -6.04 31.88
CA ARG A 98 3.56 -7.33 32.07
C ARG A 98 3.43 -7.73 33.56
N ALA A 99 2.31 -8.32 33.97
CA ALA A 99 2.18 -9.02 35.25
C ALA A 99 0.96 -9.96 35.28
N ALA A 100 1.06 -11.16 34.69
CA ALA A 100 0.38 -12.36 35.18
C ALA A 100 0.88 -13.63 34.46
N ASN A 101 1.65 -14.40 35.23
CA ASN A 101 1.84 -15.84 35.24
C ASN A 101 2.32 -16.65 34.00
N LYS A 102 3.52 -17.22 34.20
CA LYS A 102 4.24 -18.20 33.37
C LYS A 102 3.69 -19.65 33.45
N ASN A 103 2.46 -19.87 33.92
CA ASN A 103 1.98 -21.22 34.30
C ASN A 103 0.71 -21.70 33.56
N VAL A 104 0.62 -21.51 32.24
CA VAL A 104 -0.38 -22.21 31.40
C VAL A 104 0.29 -22.77 30.14
N ILE A 105 1.41 -23.47 30.33
CA ILE A 105 1.92 -24.43 29.34
C ILE A 105 1.82 -25.79 30.01
N LYS A 106 0.63 -26.39 29.96
CA LYS A 106 0.44 -27.85 29.98
C LYS A 106 -1.03 -28.16 29.77
N GLN A 107 -1.28 -28.79 28.61
CA GLN A 107 -2.32 -29.80 28.38
C GLN A 107 -3.77 -29.27 28.34
N VAL A 108 -4.62 -29.64 27.38
CA VAL A 108 -4.52 -30.74 26.41
C VAL A 108 -5.59 -30.57 25.33
N THR A 109 -5.39 -31.29 24.22
CA THR A 109 -6.44 -31.86 23.37
C THR A 109 -7.83 -31.90 24.03
N GLU A 110 -8.86 -31.52 23.28
CA GLU A 110 -10.29 -31.66 23.61
C GLU A 110 -10.84 -30.86 24.81
N GLY A 111 -11.86 -30.03 24.51
CA GLY A 111 -12.84 -29.54 25.47
C GLY A 111 -12.43 -28.36 26.37
N SER A 112 -12.65 -27.13 25.91
CA SER A 112 -13.43 -26.12 26.66
C SER A 112 -13.53 -24.82 25.87
N SER A 113 -14.75 -24.33 25.74
CA SER A 113 -15.06 -22.93 25.49
C SER A 113 -14.53 -22.10 26.65
N PHE A 114 -13.62 -21.16 26.39
CA PHE A 114 -13.26 -20.13 27.35
C PHE A 114 -13.71 -18.78 26.79
N GLU A 115 -14.67 -18.19 27.50
CA GLU A 115 -15.13 -16.83 27.29
C GLU A 115 -13.94 -15.88 27.38
N THR A 116 -13.78 -15.05 26.35
CA THR A 116 -12.75 -14.02 26.32
C THR A 116 -13.30 -12.77 27.00
N ASP A 117 -12.61 -12.38 28.06
CA ASP A 117 -12.84 -11.16 28.84
C ASP A 117 -12.88 -9.93 27.91
N HIS A 118 -13.97 -9.18 28.00
CA HIS A 118 -14.38 -8.13 27.07
C HIS A 118 -13.62 -6.79 27.21
N ASN A 119 -12.46 -6.76 27.85
CA ASN A 119 -11.80 -5.51 28.25
C ASN A 119 -10.32 -5.41 27.86
N VAL A 120 -10.01 -5.64 26.58
CA VAL A 120 -8.82 -5.05 25.97
C VAL A 120 -9.28 -3.80 25.22
N ASP A 121 -8.73 -2.65 25.55
CA ASP A 121 -9.04 -1.39 24.87
C ASP A 121 -8.57 -1.45 23.41
N ASP A 122 -9.49 -1.84 22.52
CA ASP A 122 -9.31 -1.91 21.06
C ASP A 122 -9.05 -0.55 20.39
N GLY A 123 -8.98 0.53 21.17
CA GLY A 123 -8.91 1.91 20.71
C GLY A 123 -8.10 2.09 19.42
N PRO A 124 -6.81 1.72 19.35
CA PRO A 124 -5.94 2.06 18.23
C PRO A 124 -6.26 1.33 16.90
N LEU A 125 -6.91 0.17 16.95
CA LEU A 125 -7.28 -0.59 15.74
C LEU A 125 -8.63 -0.14 15.16
N LYS A 126 -9.58 0.27 16.04
CA LYS A 126 -10.85 0.92 15.66
C LYS A 126 -10.69 2.24 14.91
N GLN A 127 -9.45 2.68 14.71
CA GLN A 127 -9.11 3.99 14.17
C GLN A 127 -8.56 3.91 12.75
N TYR A 128 -8.07 2.74 12.31
CA TYR A 128 -7.74 2.52 10.90
C TYR A 128 -8.99 2.25 10.06
N PHE A 129 -9.94 1.50 10.63
CA PHE A 129 -11.22 1.20 9.99
C PHE A 129 -12.33 1.94 10.74
N LEU A 130 -13.28 2.49 10.00
CA LEU A 130 -14.41 3.23 10.51
C LEU A 130 -15.65 2.93 9.67
N LEU A 131 -16.84 3.26 10.19
CA LEU A 131 -18.07 3.18 9.41
C LEU A 131 -18.30 4.50 8.68
N GLU A 132 -19.00 4.47 7.55
CA GLU A 132 -19.27 5.70 6.77
C GLU A 132 -19.97 6.77 7.62
N LYS A 133 -20.86 6.37 8.55
CA LYS A 133 -21.53 7.27 9.49
C LYS A 133 -20.60 7.99 10.48
N ASP A 134 -19.37 7.51 10.65
CA ASP A 134 -18.39 8.13 11.53
C ASP A 134 -17.63 9.27 10.81
N LEU A 135 -17.73 9.35 9.48
CA LEU A 135 -17.26 10.48 8.68
C LEU A 135 -18.25 11.63 8.74
N GLU A 136 -18.32 12.30 9.89
CA GLU A 136 -19.22 13.42 10.13
C GLU A 136 -18.48 14.59 10.78
N LYS A 137 -18.85 15.82 10.40
CA LYS A 137 -18.31 17.04 11.01
C LYS A 137 -18.52 17.05 12.52
N GLY A 138 -17.48 17.42 13.25
CA GLY A 138 -17.47 17.50 14.72
C GLY A 138 -17.17 16.19 15.42
N LYS A 139 -17.13 15.05 14.70
CA LYS A 139 -16.68 13.79 15.27
C LYS A 139 -15.19 13.88 15.61
N VAL A 140 -14.84 13.34 16.78
CA VAL A 140 -13.46 13.18 17.22
C VAL A 140 -13.03 11.76 16.94
N ILE A 141 -11.95 11.60 16.20
CA ILE A 141 -11.29 10.32 15.98
C ILE A 141 -9.91 10.39 16.62
N ASN A 142 -9.51 9.36 17.36
CA ASN A 142 -8.08 9.19 17.62
C ASN A 142 -7.50 8.52 16.39
N PHE A 143 -6.37 8.97 15.90
CA PHE A 143 -5.85 8.50 14.62
C PHE A 143 -4.32 8.45 14.69
N PRO A 144 -3.68 7.37 14.19
CA PRO A 144 -2.21 7.28 14.10
C PRO A 144 -1.68 8.28 13.06
N SER A 145 -0.37 8.47 13.01
CA SER A 145 0.22 9.34 11.99
C SER A 145 -0.15 8.89 10.58
N LEU A 146 -0.57 9.85 9.74
CA LEU A 146 -0.78 9.64 8.31
C LEU A 146 0.53 9.71 7.51
N LEU A 147 1.64 10.13 8.13
CA LEU A 147 2.96 10.12 7.51
C LEU A 147 3.50 8.68 7.48
N ASN A 148 3.58 8.05 6.30
CA ASN A 148 4.08 6.66 6.21
C ASN A 148 5.57 6.55 6.54
N LYS A 149 6.36 7.61 6.31
CA LYS A 149 7.83 7.68 6.48
C LYS A 149 8.63 6.70 5.60
N ASN A 150 8.00 6.13 4.58
CA ASN A 150 8.67 5.26 3.61
C ASN A 150 9.28 6.10 2.48
N GLU A 151 10.59 6.29 2.51
CA GLU A 151 11.32 7.12 1.55
C GLU A 151 11.74 6.39 0.27
N ALA A 152 11.22 5.18 0.00
CA ALA A 152 11.61 4.43 -1.17
C ALA A 152 11.38 5.23 -2.46
N PRO A 153 12.38 5.38 -3.33
CA PRO A 153 12.25 6.11 -4.58
C PRO A 153 11.57 5.26 -5.65
N PHE A 154 10.88 5.90 -6.59
CA PHE A 154 10.56 5.29 -7.86
C PHE A 154 11.85 5.09 -8.65
N LEU A 155 11.99 3.94 -9.29
CA LEU A 155 13.10 3.65 -10.18
C LEU A 155 12.61 3.61 -11.64
N PRO A 156 13.47 3.90 -12.63
CA PRO A 156 13.09 3.81 -14.03
C PRO A 156 12.54 2.42 -14.38
N ARG A 157 11.46 2.35 -15.16
CA ARG A 157 10.84 1.09 -15.58
C ARG A 157 11.85 0.07 -16.12
N GLN A 158 12.73 0.49 -17.02
CA GLN A 158 13.75 -0.39 -17.63
C GLN A 158 14.69 -1.02 -16.58
N PHE A 159 14.99 -0.29 -15.50
CA PHE A 159 15.82 -0.80 -14.43
C PHE A 159 15.06 -1.86 -13.62
N VAL A 160 13.83 -1.58 -13.19
CA VAL A 160 13.06 -2.54 -12.38
C VAL A 160 12.63 -3.78 -13.17
N GLU A 161 12.42 -3.66 -14.48
CA GLU A 161 12.14 -4.80 -15.37
C GLU A 161 13.35 -5.73 -15.53
N SER A 162 14.56 -5.24 -15.28
CA SER A 162 15.77 -6.08 -15.25
C SER A 162 15.92 -6.89 -13.96
N ILE A 163 15.13 -6.57 -12.92
CA ILE A 163 15.17 -7.23 -11.62
C ILE A 163 13.99 -8.22 -11.56
N PRO A 164 14.23 -9.50 -11.24
CA PRO A 164 13.13 -10.44 -11.08
C PRO A 164 12.21 -10.04 -9.92
N PHE A 165 10.91 -10.28 -10.08
CA PHE A 165 9.91 -10.05 -9.04
C PHE A 165 8.98 -11.27 -8.94
N SER A 166 9.46 -12.33 -8.30
CA SER A 166 8.66 -13.53 -8.01
C SER A 166 9.26 -14.35 -6.86
N MET A 167 8.45 -15.20 -6.22
CA MET A 167 8.95 -16.09 -5.17
C MET A 167 9.87 -17.18 -5.73
N GLU A 168 9.66 -17.61 -6.97
CA GLU A 168 10.54 -18.57 -7.66
C GLU A 168 11.98 -18.06 -7.78
N LYS A 169 12.14 -16.73 -7.93
CA LYS A 169 13.44 -16.06 -8.08
C LYS A 169 13.88 -15.33 -6.82
N PHE A 170 13.33 -15.69 -5.66
CA PHE A 170 13.60 -15.00 -4.40
C PHE A 170 15.09 -14.91 -4.06
N SER A 171 15.87 -15.97 -4.28
CA SER A 171 17.33 -15.95 -4.07
C SER A 171 18.06 -14.97 -4.99
N GLU A 172 17.62 -14.83 -6.24
CA GLU A 172 18.20 -13.87 -7.20
C GLU A 172 17.93 -12.42 -6.73
N ILE A 173 16.73 -12.16 -6.22
CA ILE A 173 16.34 -10.85 -5.66
C ILE A 173 17.25 -10.49 -4.48
N LEU A 174 17.42 -11.42 -3.53
CA LEU A 174 18.27 -11.19 -2.36
C LEU A 174 19.73 -10.93 -2.77
N ASN A 175 20.26 -11.70 -3.73
CA ASN A 175 21.61 -11.51 -4.23
C ASN A 175 21.77 -10.16 -4.92
N HIS A 176 20.81 -9.75 -5.75
CA HIS A 176 20.83 -8.46 -6.45
C HIS A 176 20.95 -7.28 -5.47
N PHE A 177 20.19 -7.32 -4.37
CA PHE A 177 20.23 -6.28 -3.33
C PHE A 177 21.27 -6.53 -2.21
N SER A 178 22.07 -7.60 -2.33
CA SER A 178 23.04 -8.01 -1.30
C SER A 178 22.41 -8.16 0.10
N ILE A 179 21.26 -8.82 0.16
CA ILE A 179 20.48 -9.04 1.38
C ILE A 179 20.74 -10.44 1.94
N ASP A 180 21.13 -10.52 3.21
CA ASP A 180 21.25 -11.80 3.93
C ASP A 180 19.89 -12.50 4.01
N SER A 181 19.81 -13.75 3.57
CA SER A 181 18.58 -14.56 3.55
C SER A 181 17.96 -14.82 4.93
N LYS A 182 18.73 -14.67 6.02
CA LYS A 182 18.24 -14.81 7.40
C LYS A 182 17.83 -13.48 8.03
N SER A 183 18.01 -12.36 7.32
CA SER A 183 17.71 -11.02 7.82
C SER A 183 16.19 -10.74 7.90
N LYS A 184 15.85 -9.67 8.63
CA LYS A 184 14.48 -9.13 8.65
C LYS A 184 14.08 -8.56 7.28
N ASP A 185 15.03 -8.03 6.52
CA ASP A 185 14.83 -7.50 5.18
C ASP A 185 14.39 -8.62 4.24
N ALA A 186 15.07 -9.77 4.26
CA ALA A 186 14.68 -10.95 3.50
C ALA A 186 13.26 -11.43 3.86
N GLN A 187 12.93 -11.51 5.16
CA GLN A 187 11.57 -11.86 5.59
C GLN A 187 10.51 -10.84 5.12
N THR A 188 10.87 -9.56 5.04
CA THR A 188 9.98 -8.49 4.58
C THR A 188 9.73 -8.56 3.08
N ILE A 189 10.78 -8.77 2.29
CA ILE A 189 10.70 -8.99 0.84
C ILE A 189 9.86 -10.24 0.56
N LYS A 190 10.12 -11.34 1.27
CA LYS A 190 9.34 -12.59 1.12
C LYS A 190 7.85 -12.33 1.30
N LYS A 191 7.43 -11.76 2.43
CA LYS A 191 6.03 -11.44 2.71
C LYS A 191 5.42 -10.52 1.66
N THR A 192 6.20 -9.55 1.18
CA THR A 192 5.76 -8.59 0.17
C THR A 192 5.49 -9.26 -1.17
N ILE A 193 6.38 -10.15 -1.62
CA ILE A 193 6.17 -10.89 -2.87
C ILE A 193 5.02 -11.88 -2.72
N GLU A 194 4.93 -12.60 -1.59
CA GLU A 194 3.80 -13.50 -1.29
C GLU A 194 2.45 -12.76 -1.39
N LEU A 195 2.33 -11.55 -0.82
CA LEU A 195 1.14 -10.70 -0.95
C LEU A 195 0.81 -10.34 -2.40
N CYS A 196 1.84 -10.04 -3.18
CA CYS A 196 1.71 -9.64 -4.58
C CYS A 196 1.29 -10.79 -5.48
N GLU A 197 1.74 -12.01 -5.17
CA GLU A 197 1.42 -13.24 -5.91
C GLU A 197 0.12 -13.91 -5.45
N GLU A 198 -0.51 -13.44 -4.37
CA GLU A 198 -1.81 -13.94 -3.95
C GLU A 198 -2.82 -13.84 -5.10
N PRO A 199 -3.63 -14.88 -5.36
CA PRO A 199 -4.59 -14.86 -6.44
C PRO A 199 -5.66 -13.78 -6.21
N GLU A 200 -6.19 -13.23 -7.30
CA GLU A 200 -7.34 -12.33 -7.25
C GLU A 200 -8.59 -13.07 -6.76
N VAL A 201 -9.45 -12.39 -6.00
CA VAL A 201 -10.76 -12.94 -5.64
C VAL A 201 -11.65 -12.91 -6.88
N LYS A 202 -11.95 -14.10 -7.43
CA LYS A 202 -12.66 -14.29 -8.70
C LYS A 202 -13.81 -13.30 -8.89
N HIS A 203 -13.59 -12.33 -9.78
CA HIS A 203 -14.53 -11.30 -10.25
C HIS A 203 -14.94 -10.19 -9.26
N LYS A 204 -14.29 -10.10 -8.09
CA LYS A 204 -14.63 -9.10 -7.05
C LYS A 204 -13.53 -8.08 -6.79
N GLU A 205 -12.31 -8.39 -7.18
CA GLU A 205 -11.18 -7.48 -7.09
C GLU A 205 -10.25 -7.69 -8.28
N LYS A 206 -9.66 -6.60 -8.80
CA LYS A 206 -8.47 -6.66 -9.65
C LYS A 206 -7.31 -6.07 -8.89
N LYS A 207 -6.12 -6.65 -8.97
CA LYS A 207 -4.94 -6.13 -8.25
C LYS A 207 -3.64 -6.36 -8.99
N THR A 208 -2.64 -5.56 -8.67
CA THR A 208 -1.28 -5.73 -9.14
C THR A 208 -0.29 -5.12 -8.15
N CYS A 209 0.94 -5.64 -8.12
CA CYS A 209 2.04 -4.92 -7.52
C CYS A 209 2.79 -4.13 -8.59
N ALA A 210 2.55 -2.82 -8.59
CA ALA A 210 3.22 -1.89 -9.48
C ALA A 210 4.67 -1.64 -9.01
N THR A 211 5.63 -2.14 -9.78
CA THR A 211 7.08 -2.00 -9.55
C THR A 211 7.66 -0.68 -10.07
N SER A 212 6.88 0.06 -10.87
CA SER A 212 7.22 1.38 -11.42
C SER A 212 6.01 2.31 -11.44
N LEU A 213 6.23 3.63 -11.54
CA LEU A 213 5.14 4.60 -11.70
C LEU A 213 4.34 4.30 -12.96
N GLU A 214 5.03 3.96 -14.04
CA GLU A 214 4.43 3.69 -15.32
C GLU A 214 3.52 2.44 -15.21
N SER A 215 3.95 1.38 -14.48
CA SER A 215 3.11 0.19 -14.26
C SER A 215 1.84 0.49 -13.45
N MET A 216 1.93 1.42 -12.49
CA MET A 216 0.76 1.91 -11.75
C MET A 216 -0.21 2.64 -12.68
N VAL A 217 0.30 3.51 -13.55
CA VAL A 217 -0.50 4.22 -14.56
C VAL A 217 -1.17 3.23 -15.54
N ASP A 218 -0.42 2.27 -16.05
CA ASP A 218 -0.94 1.27 -17.00
C ASP A 218 -2.04 0.42 -16.37
N PHE A 219 -1.89 0.04 -15.11
CA PHE A 219 -2.94 -0.67 -14.38
C PHE A 219 -4.19 0.19 -14.20
N GLY A 220 -4.03 1.47 -13.81
CA GLY A 220 -5.14 2.43 -13.73
C GLY A 220 -5.90 2.56 -15.05
N LEU A 221 -5.19 2.77 -16.16
CA LEU A 221 -5.79 2.85 -17.49
C LEU A 221 -6.51 1.56 -17.88
N SER A 222 -5.93 0.40 -17.56
CA SER A 222 -6.50 -0.91 -17.84
C SER A 222 -7.81 -1.16 -17.08
N VAL A 223 -7.88 -0.78 -15.80
CA VAL A 223 -9.08 -1.01 -14.99
C VAL A 223 -10.21 -0.01 -15.28
N PHE A 224 -9.89 1.24 -15.62
CA PHE A 224 -10.91 2.26 -15.89
C PHE A 224 -11.30 2.40 -17.36
N GLY A 225 -10.45 1.99 -18.30
CA GLY A 225 -10.71 2.16 -19.74
C GLY A 225 -10.72 3.61 -20.21
N THR A 226 -10.24 4.55 -19.39
CA THR A 226 -10.15 5.98 -19.67
C THR A 226 -8.87 6.56 -19.09
N ASN A 227 -8.38 7.65 -19.68
CA ASN A 227 -7.28 8.45 -19.13
C ASN A 227 -7.75 9.74 -18.44
N ASN A 228 -9.05 9.99 -18.39
CA ASN A 228 -9.63 11.08 -17.61
C ASN A 228 -9.72 10.64 -16.15
N ILE A 229 -8.60 10.76 -15.44
CA ILE A 229 -8.44 10.28 -14.07
C ILE A 229 -8.01 11.43 -13.18
N LEU A 230 -8.49 11.45 -11.94
CA LEU A 230 -7.94 12.27 -10.87
C LEU A 230 -7.10 11.39 -9.95
N ALA A 231 -5.87 11.86 -9.63
CA ALA A 231 -4.99 11.22 -8.66
C ALA A 231 -4.95 12.01 -7.35
N ILE A 232 -5.30 11.37 -6.24
CA ILE A 232 -5.54 12.00 -4.94
C ILE A 232 -4.67 11.34 -3.88
N THR A 233 -4.12 12.14 -2.98
CA THR A 233 -3.28 11.71 -1.85
C THR A 233 -3.64 12.52 -0.61
N SER A 234 -3.41 11.94 0.57
CA SER A 234 -3.55 12.66 1.84
C SER A 234 -2.49 13.75 1.94
N LYS A 235 -2.84 14.90 2.53
CA LYS A 235 -1.93 16.01 2.80
C LYS A 235 -1.82 16.21 4.30
N VAL A 236 -0.61 16.02 4.81
CA VAL A 236 -0.29 16.14 6.23
C VAL A 236 0.74 17.26 6.39
N LYS A 237 0.47 18.24 7.26
CA LYS A 237 1.40 19.33 7.53
C LYS A 237 1.67 19.45 9.03
N GLY A 238 2.93 19.26 9.42
CA GLY A 238 3.39 19.51 10.78
C GLY A 238 3.09 18.41 11.79
N GLU A 239 2.71 17.21 11.34
CA GLU A 239 2.46 16.09 12.24
C GLU A 239 3.77 15.58 12.86
N THR A 240 3.90 15.69 14.17
CA THR A 240 5.08 15.26 14.93
C THR A 240 4.83 14.04 15.81
N GLN A 241 3.55 13.78 16.13
CA GLN A 241 3.14 12.71 17.04
C GLN A 241 2.84 11.41 16.29
N ASN A 242 3.05 10.26 16.94
CA ASN A 242 2.76 8.95 16.34
C ASN A 242 1.24 8.65 16.30
N SER A 243 0.45 9.29 17.17
CA SER A 243 -1.00 9.23 17.22
C SER A 243 -1.53 10.42 18.02
N GLN A 244 -2.68 10.95 17.63
CA GLN A 244 -3.39 11.98 18.39
C GLN A 244 -4.89 11.98 18.08
N GLN A 245 -5.65 12.73 18.89
CA GLN A 245 -7.05 13.03 18.59
C GLN A 245 -7.16 14.13 17.53
N TYR A 246 -8.05 13.89 16.58
CA TYR A 246 -8.40 14.78 15.49
C TYR A 246 -9.91 15.03 15.50
N THR A 247 -10.30 16.30 15.34
CA THR A 247 -11.69 16.68 15.11
C THR A 247 -11.92 16.85 13.62
N ILE A 248 -12.96 16.22 13.07
CA ILE A 248 -13.35 16.37 11.67
C ILE A 248 -14.00 17.74 11.46
N GLU A 249 -13.37 18.58 10.64
CA GLU A 249 -13.88 19.92 10.31
C GLU A 249 -14.80 19.89 9.08
N GLN A 250 -14.48 19.05 8.10
CA GLN A 250 -15.20 18.93 6.83
C GLN A 250 -15.04 17.54 6.24
N VAL A 251 -16.12 17.02 5.67
CA VAL A 251 -16.14 15.80 4.85
C VAL A 251 -16.64 16.18 3.46
N GLN A 252 -15.85 15.92 2.43
CA GLN A 252 -16.20 16.17 1.04
C GLN A 252 -16.17 14.85 0.28
N GLN A 253 -17.30 14.42 -0.27
CA GLN A 253 -17.31 13.31 -1.22
C GLN A 253 -16.66 13.76 -2.53
N ILE A 254 -15.63 13.03 -2.96
CA ILE A 254 -14.92 13.29 -4.22
C ILE A 254 -15.49 12.42 -5.34
N ALA A 255 -15.78 11.15 -5.04
CA ALA A 255 -16.34 10.21 -6.00
C ALA A 255 -17.21 9.16 -5.29
N ASP A 256 -18.24 8.67 -5.99
CA ASP A 256 -19.02 7.48 -5.64
C ASP A 256 -19.05 6.57 -6.88
N GLY A 257 -18.42 5.42 -6.77
CA GLY A 257 -18.22 4.49 -7.87
C GLY A 257 -16.84 3.85 -7.82
N ASP A 258 -16.32 3.58 -8.99
CA ASP A 258 -15.09 2.84 -9.17
C ASP A 258 -13.86 3.67 -8.81
N ASN A 259 -12.93 3.08 -8.04
CA ASN A 259 -11.64 3.66 -7.75
C ASN A 259 -10.55 2.57 -7.74
N MET A 260 -9.31 3.02 -7.78
CA MET A 260 -8.13 2.19 -7.61
C MET A 260 -7.29 2.83 -6.53
N VAL A 261 -6.90 2.05 -5.53
CA VAL A 261 -6.02 2.49 -4.44
C VAL A 261 -4.69 1.79 -4.58
N CYS A 262 -3.60 2.54 -4.45
CA CYS A 262 -2.24 2.03 -4.45
C CYS A 262 -1.59 2.26 -3.09
N HIS A 263 -1.25 1.18 -2.40
CA HIS A 263 -0.60 1.17 -1.10
C HIS A 263 0.90 0.92 -1.25
N LYS A 264 1.73 1.84 -0.76
CA LYS A 264 3.18 1.66 -0.77
C LYS A 264 3.60 0.54 0.21
N LEU A 265 4.27 -0.48 -0.31
CA LEU A 265 4.75 -1.63 0.46
C LEU A 265 6.20 -1.43 0.92
N ASN A 266 6.61 -2.25 1.88
CA ASN A 266 8.01 -2.29 2.33
C ASN A 266 8.83 -3.13 1.36
N TYR A 267 9.71 -2.49 0.59
CA TYR A 267 10.53 -3.16 -0.41
C TYR A 267 11.84 -2.41 -0.65
N ALA A 268 12.71 -2.93 -1.50
CA ALA A 268 14.01 -2.32 -1.82
C ALA A 268 13.90 -1.01 -2.62
N TYR A 269 12.74 -0.75 -3.22
CA TYR A 269 12.39 0.48 -3.95
C TYR A 269 10.88 0.71 -3.86
N ALA A 270 10.36 1.78 -4.45
CA ALA A 270 8.93 2.08 -4.41
C ALA A 270 8.10 1.01 -5.13
N LEU A 271 7.50 0.11 -4.34
CA LEU A 271 6.58 -0.92 -4.79
C LEU A 271 5.19 -0.59 -4.24
N HIS A 272 4.17 -0.62 -5.10
CA HIS A 272 2.80 -0.34 -4.67
C HIS A 272 1.88 -1.52 -4.93
N TYR A 273 1.20 -1.98 -3.89
CA TYR A 273 0.05 -2.86 -4.04
C TYR A 273 -1.14 -2.01 -4.51
N CYS A 274 -1.48 -2.11 -5.78
CA CYS A 274 -2.62 -1.44 -6.36
C CYS A 274 -3.79 -2.41 -6.47
N HIS A 275 -4.96 -1.97 -6.04
CA HIS A 275 -6.17 -2.79 -6.16
C HIS A 275 -7.39 -1.95 -6.49
N PHE A 276 -8.34 -2.62 -7.12
CA PHE A 276 -9.63 -2.13 -7.56
C PHE A 276 -10.69 -3.02 -6.92
N GLY A 277 -11.41 -2.49 -5.93
CA GLY A 277 -12.43 -3.24 -5.19
C GLY A 277 -13.84 -3.11 -5.76
N GLY A 278 -14.05 -2.20 -6.73
CA GLY A 278 -15.37 -1.84 -7.27
C GLY A 278 -16.31 -1.19 -6.24
N SER A 279 -17.23 -0.34 -6.70
CA SER A 279 -18.29 0.27 -5.87
C SER A 279 -17.78 0.82 -4.53
N THR A 280 -17.05 1.92 -4.58
CA THR A 280 -16.47 2.60 -3.43
C THR A 280 -17.01 4.02 -3.28
N LYS A 281 -16.81 4.63 -2.12
CA LYS A 281 -16.90 6.10 -1.98
C LYS A 281 -15.55 6.63 -1.56
N THR A 282 -15.11 7.70 -2.22
CA THR A 282 -13.86 8.39 -1.89
C THR A 282 -14.19 9.74 -1.28
N PHE A 283 -13.65 10.00 -0.10
CA PHE A 283 -13.85 11.25 0.64
C PHE A 283 -12.51 11.96 0.85
N MET A 284 -12.55 13.29 0.78
CA MET A 284 -11.52 14.16 1.32
C MET A 284 -12.01 14.72 2.66
N VAL A 285 -11.28 14.45 3.72
CA VAL A 285 -11.65 14.77 5.10
C VAL A 285 -10.64 15.76 5.67
N SER A 286 -11.09 16.97 5.99
CA SER A 286 -10.25 17.95 6.68
C SER A 286 -10.40 17.78 8.18
N MET A 287 -9.28 17.66 8.88
CA MET A 287 -9.23 17.40 10.31
C MET A 287 -8.18 18.27 11.00
N ILE A 288 -8.46 18.61 12.26
CA ILE A 288 -7.54 19.36 13.13
C ILE A 288 -7.20 18.55 14.38
N GLY A 289 -5.90 18.37 14.59
CA GLY A 289 -5.34 17.69 15.76
C GLY A 289 -5.41 18.57 17.00
N VAL A 290 -5.38 17.94 18.18
CA VAL A 290 -5.31 18.66 19.47
C VAL A 290 -4.06 19.55 19.58
N ASP A 291 -2.99 19.23 18.85
CA ASP A 291 -1.78 20.06 18.75
C ASP A 291 -1.84 21.15 17.67
N GLY A 292 -2.99 21.30 17.01
CA GLY A 292 -3.20 22.25 15.91
C GLY A 292 -2.75 21.76 14.54
N THR A 293 -2.23 20.53 14.42
CA THR A 293 -1.88 19.90 13.14
C THR A 293 -3.12 19.86 12.25
N LYS A 294 -2.96 20.32 11.00
CA LYS A 294 -4.03 20.27 10.00
C LYS A 294 -3.75 19.19 8.98
N VAL A 295 -4.76 18.36 8.75
CA VAL A 295 -4.68 17.21 7.85
C VAL A 295 -5.83 17.27 6.85
N LYS A 296 -5.54 17.00 5.59
CA LYS A 296 -6.55 16.66 4.58
C LYS A 296 -6.36 15.20 4.18
N ALA A 297 -7.09 14.31 4.84
CA ALA A 297 -6.95 12.87 4.65
C ALA A 297 -7.89 12.37 3.56
N VAL A 298 -7.41 11.45 2.74
CA VAL A 298 -8.26 10.67 1.84
C VAL A 298 -8.79 9.46 2.62
N SER A 299 -10.10 9.28 2.59
CA SER A 299 -10.76 8.07 3.09
C SER A 299 -11.43 7.34 1.93
N VAL A 300 -11.30 6.03 1.89
CA VAL A 300 -12.01 5.16 0.95
C VAL A 300 -12.95 4.25 1.73
N CYS A 301 -14.19 4.16 1.26
CA CYS A 301 -15.23 3.30 1.81
C CYS A 301 -15.60 2.23 0.80
N HIS A 302 -15.44 0.96 1.16
CA HIS A 302 -15.87 -0.17 0.37
C HIS A 302 -17.36 -0.46 0.64
N LYS A 303 -18.21 -0.37 -0.39
CA LYS A 303 -19.67 -0.58 -0.23
C LYS A 303 -20.04 -2.06 -0.21
N ASP A 304 -19.41 -2.87 -1.05
CA ASP A 304 -19.57 -4.34 -1.04
C ASP A 304 -18.39 -4.98 -0.32
N THR A 305 -18.60 -5.37 0.94
CA THR A 305 -17.62 -6.12 1.74
C THR A 305 -18.01 -7.60 1.87
N SER A 306 -19.00 -8.08 1.10
CA SER A 306 -19.58 -9.42 1.26
C SER A 306 -18.59 -10.56 0.99
N PHE A 307 -17.58 -10.31 0.15
CA PHE A 307 -16.57 -11.27 -0.25
C PHE A 307 -15.30 -11.22 0.62
N TRP A 308 -15.23 -10.28 1.57
CA TRP A 308 -14.09 -10.19 2.48
C TRP A 308 -14.10 -11.35 3.47
N ASN A 309 -12.93 -11.72 3.97
CA ASN A 309 -12.83 -12.78 4.96
C ASN A 309 -13.57 -12.35 6.24
N PRO A 310 -14.58 -13.10 6.72
CA PRO A 310 -15.35 -12.73 7.91
C PRO A 310 -14.51 -12.61 9.20
N LYS A 311 -13.32 -13.22 9.22
CA LYS A 311 -12.36 -13.16 10.32
C LYS A 311 -11.26 -12.12 10.11
N SER A 312 -11.40 -11.27 9.10
CA SER A 312 -10.44 -10.18 8.86
C SER A 312 -10.57 -9.07 9.89
N LEU A 313 -9.50 -8.29 10.02
CA LEU A 313 -9.35 -7.25 11.03
C LEU A 313 -10.51 -6.23 11.06
N PRO A 314 -11.03 -5.73 9.92
CA PRO A 314 -12.13 -4.76 9.93
C PRO A 314 -13.39 -5.27 10.64
N PHE A 315 -13.77 -6.53 10.46
CA PHE A 315 -14.99 -7.09 11.06
C PHE A 315 -14.85 -7.34 12.56
N ILE A 316 -13.67 -7.75 13.00
CA ILE A 316 -13.37 -7.96 14.43
C ILE A 316 -13.42 -6.62 15.16
N VAL A 317 -12.77 -5.61 14.58
CA VAL A 317 -12.60 -4.29 15.18
C VAL A 317 -13.90 -3.48 15.20
N LEU A 318 -14.61 -3.44 14.08
CA LEU A 318 -15.87 -2.70 13.95
C LEU A 318 -17.08 -3.45 14.51
N LYS A 319 -16.92 -4.74 14.82
CA LYS A 319 -18.00 -5.63 15.29
C LYS A 319 -19.18 -5.68 14.31
N VAL A 320 -18.88 -5.71 13.02
CA VAL A 320 -19.85 -5.81 11.92
C VAL A 320 -19.58 -7.07 11.08
N LYS A 321 -20.54 -7.45 10.22
CA LYS A 321 -20.41 -8.64 9.36
C LYS A 321 -20.17 -8.25 7.89
N PRO A 322 -19.52 -9.10 7.10
CA PRO A 322 -19.41 -8.93 5.64
C PRO A 322 -20.73 -8.56 4.98
N GLY A 323 -20.73 -7.55 4.11
CA GLY A 323 -21.87 -7.15 3.29
C GLY A 323 -22.99 -6.41 4.04
N THR A 324 -22.84 -6.12 5.33
CA THR A 324 -23.89 -5.45 6.12
C THR A 324 -23.78 -3.94 6.13
N THR A 325 -22.58 -3.39 6.00
CA THR A 325 -22.34 -1.95 6.05
C THR A 325 -21.04 -1.61 5.30
N PRO A 326 -20.93 -0.41 4.71
CA PRO A 326 -19.67 0.05 4.15
C PRO A 326 -18.58 0.16 5.22
N ILE A 327 -17.38 -0.30 4.86
CA ILE A 327 -16.19 -0.17 5.72
C ILE A 327 -15.26 0.85 5.09
N CYS A 328 -14.91 1.87 5.87
CA CYS A 328 -14.05 2.95 5.47
C CYS A 328 -12.67 2.83 6.13
N HIS A 329 -11.65 3.34 5.48
CA HIS A 329 -10.33 3.54 6.07
C HIS A 329 -9.66 4.78 5.48
N PHE A 330 -8.82 5.41 6.29
CA PHE A 330 -7.96 6.49 5.84
C PHE A 330 -6.70 5.96 5.16
N LEU A 331 -6.19 6.75 4.22
CA LEU A 331 -4.99 6.46 3.47
C LEU A 331 -3.83 7.34 3.93
N GLN A 332 -2.65 6.75 4.06
CA GLN A 332 -1.43 7.49 4.38
C GLN A 332 -1.02 8.45 3.24
N ASP A 333 -0.13 9.39 3.54
CA ASP A 333 0.26 10.49 2.67
C ASP A 333 0.96 10.06 1.36
N ASP A 334 1.49 8.84 1.32
CA ASP A 334 2.11 8.23 0.14
C ASP A 334 1.26 7.16 -0.54
N GLN A 335 0.02 6.96 -0.09
CA GLN A 335 -0.94 6.11 -0.75
C GLN A 335 -1.78 6.93 -1.71
N ILE A 336 -2.06 6.35 -2.88
CA ILE A 336 -2.58 7.10 -4.02
C ILE A 336 -3.92 6.52 -4.44
N VAL A 337 -4.93 7.37 -4.57
CA VAL A 337 -6.23 6.99 -5.13
C VAL A 337 -6.35 7.54 -6.53
N PHE A 338 -6.68 6.67 -7.48
CA PHE A 338 -7.11 7.08 -8.81
C PHE A 338 -8.64 6.93 -8.88
N VAL A 339 -9.31 7.98 -9.33
CA VAL A 339 -10.74 7.97 -9.62
C VAL A 339 -10.97 8.41 -11.07
N PRO A 340 -11.77 7.70 -11.88
CA PRO A 340 -12.19 8.19 -13.18
C PRO A 340 -13.14 9.38 -12.99
N ILE A 341 -13.02 10.39 -13.84
CA ILE A 341 -13.83 11.63 -13.78
C ILE A 341 -14.53 11.93 -15.09
#